data_AF-A0A819AZR4-F1
#
_entry.id   AF-A0A819AZR4-F1
#
_cell.length_a   1.000
_cell.length_b   1.000
_cell.length_c   1.000
_cell.angle_alpha   90.00
_cell.angle_beta   90.00
_cell.angle_gamma   90.00
#
_symmetry.space_group_name_H-M   'P 1'
#
loop_
_entity.id
_entity.type
_entity.pdbx_description
1 polymer ?
#
loop_
_entity_poly.entity_id
_entity_poly.type
_entity_poly.pdbx_seq_one_letter_code
_entity_poly.pdbx_strand_id
1 'polypeptide(L)'
;MRPLIPNVFNIEKNQINEQHYSNINYIKNNFTSSTPEKSLLLQINKHTLTLTDSKFIHHNKTLETTIQCVGSPYNQSCLYHNLYYVNSWYMILTVKGKQLPSYSVRTDAFTMLHTTPSKRVFDSYSHLERFVRTVIDPRIIPSVTLHFSQPWHDNIGHALFDGLYPAFVALIRFPPRHLHPFRILAGIDNCNTCWSEDIYSRFGGLGILKQSVLNKISNGHWFMFEELVMGSGTLCQRCTQPNLQLPGGVELDGSRLFRDRI
;
A
#
# COMPACT_ATOMS: atom_id res chain seq x y z
N MET A 1 8.21 44.21 57.37
CA MET A 1 9.39 44.88 56.80
C MET A 1 9.31 44.82 55.28
N ARG A 2 9.40 45.97 54.60
CA ARG A 2 9.99 46.11 53.24
C ARG A 2 11.51 46.35 53.43
N PRO A 3 12.39 46.37 52.40
CA PRO A 3 12.17 46.36 50.95
C PRO A 3 12.81 45.09 50.29
N LEU A 4 13.21 44.98 49.01
CA LEU A 4 13.34 45.88 47.84
C LEU A 4 13.05 45.11 46.52
N ILE A 5 12.92 45.84 45.40
CA ILE A 5 13.17 45.38 44.02
C ILE A 5 14.05 46.49 43.38
N PRO A 6 14.94 46.21 42.42
CA PRO A 6 14.62 46.69 41.07
C PRO A 6 15.01 45.76 39.91
N ASN A 7 14.25 45.93 38.83
CA ASN A 7 14.43 45.38 37.48
C ASN A 7 15.85 45.51 36.92
N VAL A 8 16.21 44.61 35.98
CA VAL A 8 16.64 45.02 34.62
C VAL A 8 16.04 44.05 33.59
N PHE A 9 15.22 44.57 32.68
CA PHE A 9 14.94 43.94 31.38
C PHE A 9 16.09 44.29 30.44
N ASN A 10 16.59 43.33 29.65
CA ASN A 10 17.30 43.64 28.41
C ASN A 10 16.85 42.70 27.30
N ILE A 11 16.33 43.28 26.22
CA ILE A 11 15.91 42.59 25.00
C ILE A 11 16.96 42.89 23.95
N GLU A 12 17.91 41.98 23.73
CA GLU A 12 18.78 42.05 22.56
C GLU A 12 18.09 41.37 21.37
N LYS A 13 17.62 42.19 20.44
CA LYS A 13 17.31 41.75 19.08
C LYS A 13 18.62 41.53 18.34
N ASN A 14 18.97 40.29 18.03
CA ASN A 14 19.94 40.00 16.97
C ASN A 14 19.22 39.38 15.78
N GLN A 15 19.05 40.19 14.72
CA GLN A 15 18.65 39.72 13.40
C GLN A 15 19.85 39.04 12.76
N ILE A 16 19.73 37.76 12.40
CA ILE A 16 20.68 37.09 11.50
C ILE A 16 19.90 36.43 10.37
N ASN A 17 19.87 37.14 9.24
CA ASN A 17 19.74 36.69 7.85
C ASN A 17 19.18 35.27 7.59
N GLU A 18 17.86 35.14 7.48
CA GLU A 18 17.26 34.18 6.55
C GLU A 18 17.18 34.80 5.15
N GLN A 19 18.23 34.62 4.35
CA GLN A 19 18.20 34.83 2.91
C GLN A 19 18.86 33.65 2.20
N HIS A 20 18.04 32.62 1.89
CA HIS A 20 18.07 31.86 0.62
C HIS A 20 17.17 30.63 0.75
N TYR A 21 15.94 30.70 0.22
CA TYR A 21 15.26 29.60 -0.49
C TYR A 21 13.98 30.08 -1.23
N SER A 22 14.06 31.27 -1.85
CA SER A 22 13.03 31.75 -2.78
C SER A 22 13.39 31.34 -4.21
N ASN A 23 12.96 30.14 -4.64
CA ASN A 23 12.65 29.75 -6.04
C ASN A 23 12.44 28.23 -6.18
N ILE A 24 11.35 27.70 -5.62
CA ILE A 24 10.69 26.55 -6.24
C ILE A 24 9.56 27.12 -7.08
N ASN A 25 9.80 27.14 -8.39
CA ASN A 25 8.84 27.67 -9.36
C ASN A 25 7.49 26.97 -9.21
N TYR A 26 6.45 27.78 -9.13
CA TYR A 26 5.06 27.34 -9.14
C TYR A 26 4.71 26.87 -10.56
N ILE A 27 5.16 25.67 -10.94
CA ILE A 27 4.88 25.06 -12.24
C ILE A 27 3.41 24.62 -12.28
N LYS A 28 2.53 25.62 -12.46
CA LYS A 28 1.21 25.46 -13.07
C LYS A 28 1.40 25.16 -14.56
N ASN A 29 1.93 23.97 -14.86
CA ASN A 29 1.90 23.48 -16.23
C ASN A 29 0.48 23.01 -16.55
N ASN A 30 -0.16 23.77 -17.44
CA ASN A 30 -1.32 23.33 -18.19
C ASN A 30 -0.97 22.05 -18.99
N PHE A 31 -1.15 20.88 -18.39
CA PHE A 31 -1.14 19.62 -19.11
C PHE A 31 -2.55 19.30 -19.60
N THR A 32 -2.76 19.59 -20.89
CA THR A 32 -3.95 19.21 -21.65
C THR A 32 -4.15 17.69 -21.62
N SER A 33 -5.20 17.25 -20.91
CA SER A 33 -5.86 15.94 -21.05
C SER A 33 -4.94 14.73 -21.30
N SER A 34 -3.94 14.50 -20.44
CA SER A 34 -3.44 13.13 -20.26
C SER A 34 -4.51 12.36 -19.49
N THR A 35 -5.03 11.27 -20.06
CA THR A 35 -5.96 10.40 -19.32
C THR A 35 -5.24 9.85 -18.08
N PRO A 36 -5.95 9.62 -16.95
CA PRO A 36 -5.33 9.08 -15.73
C PRO A 36 -4.50 7.81 -15.97
N GLU A 37 -4.91 7.01 -16.94
CA GLU A 37 -4.21 5.82 -17.44
C GLU A 37 -2.80 6.14 -17.96
N LYS A 38 -2.65 7.19 -18.77
CA LYS A 38 -1.33 7.63 -19.26
C LYS A 38 -0.45 8.12 -18.11
N SER A 39 -1.01 8.81 -17.13
CA SER A 39 -0.26 9.29 -15.94
C SER A 39 0.26 8.13 -15.09
N LEU A 40 -0.58 7.13 -14.82
CA LEU A 40 -0.18 5.95 -14.04
C LEU A 40 0.86 5.10 -14.78
N LEU A 41 0.69 4.87 -16.09
CA LEU A 41 1.72 4.21 -16.90
C LEU A 41 3.04 5.02 -16.89
N LEU A 42 2.97 6.36 -16.91
CA LEU A 42 4.15 7.21 -16.73
C LEU A 42 4.78 7.05 -15.35
N GLN A 43 4.00 6.92 -14.27
CA GLN A 43 4.53 6.74 -12.91
C GLN A 43 5.18 5.37 -12.71
N ILE A 44 4.54 4.30 -13.21
CA ILE A 44 5.14 2.95 -13.23
C ILE A 44 6.46 3.01 -14.01
N ASN A 45 6.43 3.52 -15.25
CA ASN A 45 7.61 3.59 -16.10
C ASN A 45 8.71 4.52 -15.53
N LYS A 46 8.37 5.64 -14.89
CA LYS A 46 9.38 6.53 -14.27
C LYS A 46 10.11 5.85 -13.12
N HIS A 47 9.42 5.10 -12.27
CA HIS A 47 10.09 4.32 -11.21
C HIS A 47 10.91 3.15 -11.78
N THR A 48 10.46 2.52 -12.87
CA THR A 48 11.28 1.54 -13.62
C THR A 48 12.54 2.19 -14.20
N LEU A 49 12.43 3.41 -14.75
CA LEU A 49 13.54 4.16 -15.37
C LEU A 49 14.54 4.75 -14.37
N THR A 50 14.20 4.91 -13.09
CA THR A 50 15.18 5.26 -12.04
C THR A 50 15.98 4.07 -11.51
N LEU A 51 15.73 2.85 -12.01
CA LEU A 51 16.42 1.61 -11.61
C LEU A 51 17.28 0.99 -12.74
N THR A 52 17.46 1.67 -13.87
CA THR A 52 18.06 1.08 -15.08
C THR A 52 19.57 0.89 -15.07
N ASP A 53 20.31 1.35 -14.05
CA ASP A 53 21.76 1.09 -13.93
C ASP A 53 22.11 -0.10 -13.01
N SER A 54 21.13 -0.72 -12.34
CA SER A 54 21.34 -2.09 -11.86
C SER A 54 21.11 -3.06 -13.01
N LYS A 55 22.18 -3.66 -13.53
CA LYS A 55 22.09 -4.91 -14.32
C LYS A 55 21.14 -5.85 -13.58
N PHE A 56 20.01 -6.20 -14.20
CA PHE A 56 19.09 -7.19 -13.65
C PHE A 56 19.84 -8.52 -13.53
N ILE A 57 20.38 -8.79 -12.34
CA ILE A 57 20.75 -10.13 -11.93
C ILE A 57 19.42 -10.89 -11.94
N HIS A 58 19.21 -11.70 -12.98
CA HIS A 58 18.15 -12.69 -13.02
C HIS A 58 18.41 -13.75 -11.96
N HIS A 59 18.18 -13.38 -10.69
CA HIS A 59 17.89 -14.35 -9.65
C HIS A 59 16.73 -15.22 -10.15
N ASN A 60 16.80 -16.52 -9.87
CA ASN A 60 15.77 -17.50 -10.18
C ASN A 60 14.49 -17.28 -9.33
N LYS A 61 13.88 -16.09 -9.44
CA LYS A 61 12.54 -15.80 -8.92
C LYS A 61 11.55 -16.65 -9.71
N THR A 62 10.88 -17.56 -9.00
CA THR A 62 9.82 -18.38 -9.58
C THR A 62 8.69 -17.49 -10.06
N LEU A 63 8.09 -17.80 -11.20
CA LEU A 63 6.90 -17.10 -11.71
C LEU A 63 5.59 -17.63 -11.07
N GLU A 64 5.67 -18.72 -10.31
CA GLU A 64 4.60 -19.22 -9.45
C GLU A 64 4.28 -18.20 -8.34
N THR A 65 2.99 -18.03 -8.06
CA THR A 65 2.49 -17.26 -6.92
C THR A 65 2.77 -18.03 -5.63
N THR A 66 3.45 -17.42 -4.67
CA THR A 66 3.61 -17.96 -3.31
C THR A 66 2.80 -17.14 -2.31
N ILE A 67 2.37 -17.79 -1.22
CA ILE A 67 1.45 -17.20 -0.24
C ILE A 67 1.93 -17.57 1.16
N GLN A 68 2.07 -16.56 2.02
CA GLN A 68 2.31 -16.72 3.45
C GLN A 68 1.19 -16.00 4.20
N CYS A 69 0.40 -16.75 4.99
CA CYS A 69 -0.68 -16.18 5.79
C CYS A 69 -0.39 -16.31 7.30
N VAL A 70 -0.77 -15.29 8.06
CA VAL A 70 -0.55 -15.17 9.51
C VAL A 70 -1.85 -14.69 10.18
N GLY A 71 -2.12 -15.16 11.39
CA GLY A 71 -3.32 -14.83 12.16
C GLY A 71 -4.43 -15.88 12.06
N SER A 72 -5.48 -15.72 12.88
CA SER A 72 -6.67 -16.57 12.84
C SER A 72 -7.52 -16.28 11.60
N PRO A 73 -8.44 -17.16 11.18
CA PRO A 73 -9.29 -16.94 9.99
C PRO A 73 -10.08 -15.61 10.00
N TYR A 74 -10.40 -15.07 11.18
CA TYR A 74 -11.10 -13.80 11.33
C TYR A 74 -10.20 -12.57 11.23
N ASN A 75 -8.90 -12.69 11.51
CA ASN A 75 -7.91 -11.60 11.51
C ASN A 75 -6.72 -11.94 10.58
N GLN A 76 -6.99 -12.73 9.54
CA GLN A 76 -5.94 -13.29 8.67
C GLN A 76 -5.34 -12.17 7.82
N SER A 77 -4.01 -12.13 7.81
CA SER A 77 -3.22 -11.31 6.89
C SER A 77 -2.45 -12.25 5.97
N CYS A 78 -2.37 -11.96 4.67
CA CYS A 78 -1.60 -12.76 3.73
C CYS A 78 -0.67 -11.88 2.90
N LEU A 79 0.59 -12.28 2.85
CA LEU A 79 1.60 -11.82 1.90
C LEU A 79 1.57 -12.74 0.68
N TYR A 80 1.50 -12.14 -0.49
CA TYR A 80 1.60 -12.83 -1.78
C TYR A 80 2.83 -12.34 -2.53
N HIS A 81 3.62 -13.26 -3.08
CA HIS A 81 4.62 -12.95 -4.10
C HIS A 81 4.09 -13.38 -5.46
N ASN A 82 4.34 -12.58 -6.50
CA ASN A 82 3.86 -12.82 -7.86
C ASN A 82 2.34 -13.08 -7.91
N LEU A 83 1.53 -12.25 -7.23
CA LEU A 83 0.08 -12.30 -7.43
C LEU A 83 -0.26 -11.56 -8.71
N TYR A 84 -1.05 -12.19 -9.58
CA TYR A 84 -1.43 -11.61 -10.85
C TYR A 84 -2.76 -10.88 -10.75
N TYR A 85 -2.97 -9.89 -11.61
CA TYR A 85 -4.20 -9.10 -11.69
C TYR A 85 -4.61 -8.90 -13.14
N VAL A 86 -5.86 -9.25 -13.47
CA VAL A 86 -6.39 -9.19 -14.83
C VAL A 86 -7.92 -9.08 -14.78
N ASN A 87 -8.51 -8.26 -15.66
CA ASN A 87 -9.96 -8.06 -15.77
C ASN A 87 -10.66 -7.74 -14.44
N SER A 88 -10.01 -6.98 -13.55
CA SER A 88 -10.42 -6.68 -12.17
C SER A 88 -10.36 -7.83 -11.14
N TRP A 89 -9.72 -8.97 -11.48
CA TRP A 89 -9.61 -10.14 -10.60
C TRP A 89 -8.15 -10.45 -10.22
N TYR A 90 -7.96 -10.84 -8.95
CA TYR A 90 -6.72 -11.46 -8.49
C TYR A 90 -6.62 -12.91 -8.96
N MET A 91 -5.43 -13.31 -9.40
CA MET A 91 -5.15 -14.62 -10.00
C MET A 91 -3.86 -15.22 -9.43
N ILE A 92 -3.97 -16.41 -8.86
CA ILE A 92 -2.87 -17.28 -8.44
C ILE A 92 -2.49 -18.18 -9.62
N LEU A 93 -1.22 -18.13 -10.04
CA LEU A 93 -0.65 -19.07 -11.01
C LEU A 93 0.25 -20.06 -10.27
N THR A 94 -0.02 -21.36 -10.38
CA THR A 94 0.68 -22.39 -9.59
C THR A 94 0.76 -23.74 -10.32
N VAL A 95 1.66 -24.61 -9.90
CA VAL A 95 1.88 -25.93 -10.50
C VAL A 95 1.07 -27.02 -9.77
N LYS A 96 0.62 -28.04 -10.50
CA LYS A 96 -0.10 -29.20 -9.96
C LYS A 96 0.69 -29.86 -8.83
N GLY A 97 -0.01 -30.25 -7.76
CA GLY A 97 0.59 -30.82 -6.56
C GLY A 97 1.12 -29.80 -5.55
N LYS A 98 1.25 -28.51 -5.91
CA LYS A 98 1.60 -27.46 -4.95
C LYS A 98 0.48 -27.23 -3.94
N GLN A 99 0.79 -27.47 -2.66
CA GLN A 99 -0.06 -27.07 -1.55
C GLN A 99 0.13 -25.57 -1.27
N LEU A 100 -0.98 -24.86 -1.10
CA LEU A 100 -1.03 -23.47 -0.65
C LEU A 100 -1.71 -23.45 0.74
N PRO A 101 -1.38 -22.48 1.62
CA PRO A 101 -2.11 -22.32 2.87
C PRO A 101 -3.59 -21.98 2.60
N SER A 102 -4.44 -22.07 3.61
CA SER A 102 -5.79 -21.48 3.52
C SER A 102 -5.65 -19.95 3.46
N TYR A 103 -6.15 -19.34 2.38
CA TYR A 103 -6.16 -17.89 2.17
C TYR A 103 -7.61 -17.41 1.97
N SER A 104 -8.07 -16.50 2.83
CA SER A 104 -9.40 -15.88 2.71
C SER A 104 -9.42 -14.57 3.49
N VAL A 105 -8.85 -13.52 2.89
CA VAL A 105 -8.61 -12.23 3.55
C VAL A 105 -9.76 -11.26 3.28
N ARG A 106 -10.17 -10.49 4.29
CA ARG A 106 -11.04 -9.31 4.07
C ARG A 106 -10.16 -8.08 3.90
N THR A 107 -10.49 -7.25 2.92
CA THR A 107 -9.77 -6.01 2.59
C THR A 107 -10.59 -4.76 2.92
N ASP A 108 -11.81 -4.91 3.45
CA ASP A 108 -12.79 -3.85 3.67
C ASP A 108 -13.49 -4.04 5.04
N ALA A 109 -13.71 -2.95 5.78
CA ALA A 109 -14.28 -2.97 7.13
C ALA A 109 -15.78 -3.33 7.14
N PHE A 110 -16.51 -2.78 6.17
CA PHE A 110 -17.96 -2.69 6.14
C PHE A 110 -18.57 -3.85 5.34
N THR A 111 -17.82 -4.42 4.39
CA THR A 111 -18.23 -5.64 3.68
C THR A 111 -17.71 -6.89 4.37
N MET A 112 -18.59 -7.88 4.55
CA MET A 112 -18.24 -9.24 4.99
C MET A 112 -17.71 -10.11 3.83
N LEU A 113 -17.42 -9.51 2.68
CA LEU A 113 -16.93 -10.22 1.50
C LEU A 113 -15.44 -10.53 1.66
N HIS A 114 -15.09 -11.80 1.51
CA HIS A 114 -13.70 -12.22 1.49
C HIS A 114 -13.11 -12.09 0.09
N THR A 115 -11.90 -11.54 0.00
CA THR A 115 -11.07 -11.55 -1.20
C THR A 115 -10.34 -12.89 -1.27
N THR A 116 -10.82 -13.77 -2.15
CA THR A 116 -10.18 -15.05 -2.47
C THR A 116 -9.73 -15.00 -3.93
N PRO A 117 -8.42 -14.85 -4.21
CA PRO A 117 -7.90 -14.89 -5.57
C PRO A 117 -8.28 -16.18 -6.30
N SER A 118 -8.69 -16.04 -7.56
CA SER A 118 -8.95 -17.17 -8.45
C SER A 118 -7.65 -17.96 -8.71
N LYS A 119 -7.75 -19.26 -8.99
CA LYS A 119 -6.58 -20.14 -9.13
C LYS A 119 -6.52 -20.76 -10.51
N ARG A 120 -5.38 -20.61 -11.20
CA ARG A 120 -5.04 -21.35 -12.43
C ARG A 120 -3.87 -22.30 -12.15
N VAL A 121 -4.09 -23.57 -12.43
CA VAL A 121 -3.11 -24.64 -12.19
C VAL A 121 -2.51 -25.10 -13.52
N PHE A 122 -1.20 -25.29 -13.55
CA PHE A 122 -0.44 -25.81 -14.69
C PHE A 122 0.14 -27.18 -14.37
N ASP A 123 0.26 -28.07 -15.36
CA ASP A 123 0.81 -29.42 -15.14
C ASP A 123 2.31 -29.41 -14.80
N SER A 124 3.05 -28.40 -15.26
CA SER A 124 4.48 -28.23 -15.03
C SER A 124 4.87 -26.76 -14.87
N TYR A 125 6.03 -26.51 -14.25
CA TYR A 125 6.59 -25.17 -14.18
C TYR A 125 6.92 -24.61 -15.58
N SER A 126 7.39 -25.44 -16.53
CA SER A 126 7.68 -24.99 -17.90
C SER A 126 6.42 -24.55 -18.66
N HIS A 127 5.25 -25.14 -18.35
CA HIS A 127 3.96 -24.69 -18.89
C HIS A 127 3.54 -23.34 -18.29
N LEU A 128 3.73 -23.15 -16.98
CA LEU A 128 3.50 -21.88 -16.28
C LEU A 128 4.42 -20.78 -16.82
N GLU A 129 5.72 -21.03 -16.89
CA GLU A 129 6.73 -20.07 -17.35
C GLU A 129 6.48 -19.64 -18.80
N ARG A 130 6.20 -20.58 -19.71
CA ARG A 130 5.81 -20.26 -21.08
C ARG A 130 4.56 -19.39 -21.11
N PHE A 131 3.51 -19.73 -20.35
CA PHE A 131 2.31 -18.90 -20.28
C PHE A 131 2.62 -17.47 -19.81
N VAL A 132 3.39 -17.32 -18.73
CA VAL A 132 3.76 -16.01 -18.20
C VAL A 132 4.60 -15.20 -19.19
N ARG A 133 5.65 -15.80 -19.77
CA ARG A 133 6.61 -15.10 -20.65
C ARG A 133 6.15 -14.88 -22.09
N THR A 134 5.26 -15.73 -22.62
CA THR A 134 4.92 -15.71 -24.06
C THR A 134 3.44 -15.52 -24.35
N VAL A 135 2.55 -15.59 -23.35
CA VAL A 135 1.09 -15.44 -23.56
C VAL A 135 0.55 -14.20 -22.87
N ILE A 136 0.98 -13.90 -21.63
CA ILE A 136 0.41 -12.79 -20.85
C ILE A 136 1.33 -11.59 -20.64
N ASP A 137 2.66 -11.77 -20.72
CA ASP A 137 3.70 -10.73 -20.57
C ASP A 137 3.35 -9.62 -19.56
N PRO A 138 3.28 -9.96 -18.26
CA PRO A 138 2.60 -9.12 -17.28
C PRO A 138 3.40 -7.86 -16.94
N ARG A 139 2.70 -6.73 -16.84
CA ARG A 139 3.30 -5.49 -16.33
C ARG A 139 3.59 -5.63 -14.83
N ILE A 140 4.87 -5.61 -14.47
CA ILE A 140 5.29 -5.78 -13.08
C ILE A 140 4.96 -4.52 -12.28
N ILE A 141 4.31 -4.72 -11.14
CA ILE A 141 4.15 -3.74 -10.06
C ILE A 141 5.25 -4.06 -9.04
N PRO A 142 6.35 -3.28 -9.02
CA PRO A 142 7.50 -3.58 -8.17
C PRO A 142 7.26 -3.14 -6.72
N SER A 143 8.11 -3.66 -5.83
CA SER A 143 8.10 -3.37 -4.38
C SER A 143 6.83 -3.84 -3.67
N VAL A 144 6.81 -3.69 -2.34
CA VAL A 144 5.65 -4.02 -1.51
C VAL A 144 4.47 -3.11 -1.86
N THR A 145 3.34 -3.72 -2.16
CA THR A 145 2.03 -3.05 -2.21
C THR A 145 1.18 -3.50 -1.02
N LEU A 146 0.45 -2.57 -0.41
CA LEU A 146 -0.52 -2.83 0.65
C LEU A 146 -1.93 -2.56 0.13
N HIS A 147 -2.81 -3.57 0.11
CA HIS A 147 -4.19 -3.46 -0.39
C HIS A 147 -5.23 -3.41 0.73
N PHE A 148 -6.05 -2.36 0.69
CA PHE A 148 -7.30 -2.26 1.43
C PHE A 148 -8.34 -1.46 0.62
N SER A 149 -9.59 -1.53 1.03
CA SER A 149 -10.71 -0.74 0.52
C SER A 149 -11.37 -0.04 1.70
N GLN A 150 -11.73 1.23 1.50
CA GLN A 150 -12.29 2.07 2.55
C GLN A 150 -13.36 3.00 1.97
N PRO A 151 -14.67 2.71 2.16
CA PRO A 151 -15.72 3.68 1.89
C PRO A 151 -15.58 4.88 2.84
N TRP A 152 -16.15 6.02 2.46
CA TRP A 152 -16.13 7.25 3.28
C TRP A 152 -14.72 7.73 3.69
N HIS A 153 -13.72 7.49 2.83
CA HIS A 153 -12.36 8.00 3.02
C HIS A 153 -12.26 9.54 3.04
N ASP A 154 -13.34 10.26 2.70
CA ASP A 154 -13.49 11.70 2.89
C ASP A 154 -13.51 12.10 4.37
N ASN A 155 -14.03 11.23 5.23
CA ASN A 155 -13.87 11.35 6.68
C ASN A 155 -12.50 10.80 7.09
N ILE A 156 -11.63 11.66 7.61
CA ILE A 156 -10.26 11.27 8.00
C ILE A 156 -10.21 10.22 9.11
N GLY A 157 -11.22 10.17 10.00
CA GLY A 157 -11.33 9.15 11.03
C GLY A 157 -11.54 7.77 10.40
N HIS A 158 -12.52 7.63 9.50
CA HIS A 158 -12.76 6.41 8.74
C HIS A 158 -11.54 6.04 7.88
N ALA A 159 -10.94 7.01 7.20
CA ALA A 159 -9.74 6.78 6.38
C ALA A 159 -8.56 6.20 7.17
N LEU A 160 -8.33 6.67 8.40
CA LEU A 160 -7.20 6.22 9.24
C LEU A 160 -7.53 4.95 10.03
N PHE A 161 -8.63 4.92 10.77
CA PHE A 161 -8.92 3.84 11.73
C PHE A 161 -9.59 2.63 11.10
N ASP A 162 -10.47 2.82 10.13
CA ASP A 162 -11.10 1.70 9.41
C ASP A 162 -10.25 1.29 8.20
N GLY A 163 -9.64 2.24 7.46
CA GLY A 163 -8.82 1.91 6.30
C GLY A 163 -7.36 1.57 6.64
N LEU A 164 -6.57 2.61 6.91
CA LEU A 164 -5.10 2.54 6.84
C LEU A 164 -4.44 1.77 7.99
N TYR A 165 -4.90 1.99 9.23
CA TYR A 165 -4.35 1.35 10.43
C TYR A 165 -4.40 -0.19 10.38
N PRO A 166 -5.56 -0.84 10.15
CA PRO A 166 -5.63 -2.29 10.13
C PRO A 166 -4.93 -2.92 8.91
N ALA A 167 -4.82 -2.18 7.80
CA ALA A 167 -3.97 -2.56 6.68
C ALA A 167 -2.47 -2.52 7.08
N PHE A 168 -2.03 -1.47 7.79
CA PHE A 168 -0.66 -1.37 8.29
C PHE A 168 -0.34 -2.44 9.34
N VAL A 169 -1.30 -2.82 10.19
CA VAL A 169 -1.20 -3.99 11.08
C VAL A 169 -0.96 -5.29 10.30
N ALA A 170 -1.64 -5.47 9.15
CA ALA A 170 -1.36 -6.60 8.26
C ALA A 170 0.07 -6.55 7.68
N LEU A 171 0.60 -5.36 7.37
CA LEU A 171 1.97 -5.17 6.90
C LEU A 171 3.03 -5.46 7.98
N ILE A 172 2.78 -5.06 9.23
CA ILE A 172 3.70 -5.30 10.36
C ILE A 172 3.92 -6.81 10.59
N ARG A 173 2.90 -7.65 10.35
CA ARG A 173 2.99 -9.12 10.47
C ARG A 173 3.99 -9.78 9.50
N PHE A 174 4.50 -9.03 8.52
CA PHE A 174 5.51 -9.49 7.55
C PHE A 174 6.77 -8.62 7.61
N PRO A 175 7.49 -8.56 8.74
CA PRO A 175 8.69 -7.74 8.88
C PRO A 175 9.78 -8.16 7.88
N PRO A 176 10.69 -7.25 7.48
CA PRO A 176 10.80 -5.84 7.89
C PRO A 176 9.99 -4.85 7.02
N ARG A 177 9.01 -5.31 6.23
CA ARG A 177 8.40 -4.54 5.13
C ARG A 177 7.86 -3.15 5.50
N HIS A 178 7.31 -2.99 6.70
CA HIS A 178 6.80 -1.72 7.22
C HIS A 178 7.89 -0.64 7.43
N LEU A 179 9.17 -1.02 7.50
CA LEU A 179 10.30 -0.10 7.65
C LEU A 179 10.70 0.58 6.34
N HIS A 180 10.28 0.06 5.19
CA HIS A 180 10.63 0.59 3.87
C HIS A 180 9.46 1.39 3.25
N PRO A 181 9.68 2.17 2.19
CA PRO A 181 8.60 2.70 1.36
C PRO A 181 7.80 1.57 0.71
N PHE A 182 6.47 1.69 0.69
CA PHE A 182 5.54 0.77 0.05
C PHE A 182 4.45 1.54 -0.71
N ARG A 183 3.81 0.88 -1.67
CA ARG A 183 2.70 1.45 -2.44
C ARG A 183 1.39 1.11 -1.75
N ILE A 184 0.44 2.04 -1.73
CA ILE A 184 -0.93 1.73 -1.31
C ILE A 184 -1.76 1.39 -2.56
N LEU A 185 -2.45 0.25 -2.54
CA LEU A 185 -3.54 -0.07 -3.44
C LEU A 185 -4.85 0.19 -2.69
N ALA A 186 -5.57 1.25 -3.05
CA ALA A 186 -6.73 1.70 -2.31
C ALA A 186 -8.04 1.51 -3.11
N GLY A 187 -8.96 0.72 -2.57
CA GLY A 187 -10.37 0.71 -2.97
C GLY A 187 -11.09 1.91 -2.37
N ILE A 188 -10.97 3.06 -3.03
CA ILE A 188 -11.57 4.34 -2.62
C ILE A 188 -12.29 5.00 -3.80
N ASP A 189 -13.30 5.81 -3.47
CA ASP A 189 -14.01 6.66 -4.42
C ASP A 189 -13.08 7.77 -4.98
N ASN A 190 -13.47 8.38 -6.10
CA ASN A 190 -12.75 9.55 -6.61
C ASN A 190 -13.18 10.80 -5.85
N CYS A 191 -12.28 11.37 -5.03
CA CYS A 191 -12.55 12.57 -4.29
C CYS A 191 -11.47 13.64 -4.52
N ASN A 192 -11.85 14.75 -5.15
CA ASN A 192 -10.90 15.81 -5.53
C ASN A 192 -10.41 16.66 -4.34
N THR A 193 -11.02 16.53 -3.16
CA THR A 193 -10.76 17.35 -1.97
C THR A 193 -10.37 16.52 -0.74
N CYS A 194 -10.21 15.20 -0.88
CA CYS A 194 -9.99 14.31 0.25
C CYS A 194 -8.52 14.29 0.68
N TRP A 195 -8.25 14.78 1.90
CA TRP A 195 -6.89 14.83 2.47
C TRP A 195 -6.32 13.43 2.75
N SER A 196 -7.18 12.42 2.88
CA SER A 196 -6.79 11.02 3.03
C SER A 196 -5.96 10.50 1.87
N GLU A 197 -6.22 10.92 0.62
CA GLU A 197 -5.38 10.53 -0.52
C GLU A 197 -3.94 11.08 -0.40
N ASP A 198 -3.77 12.30 0.11
CA ASP A 198 -2.43 12.84 0.32
C ASP A 198 -1.73 12.16 1.52
N ILE A 199 -2.46 11.90 2.60
CA ILE A 199 -1.92 11.20 3.78
C ILE A 199 -1.52 9.76 3.45
N TYR A 200 -2.37 9.01 2.74
CA TYR A 200 -2.07 7.66 2.25
C TYR A 200 -0.81 7.67 1.35
N SER A 201 -0.71 8.62 0.43
CA SER A 201 0.45 8.77 -0.47
C SER A 201 1.75 8.96 0.30
N ARG A 202 1.75 9.86 1.29
CA ARG A 202 2.89 10.15 2.17
C ARG A 202 3.24 8.97 3.09
N PHE A 203 2.25 8.35 3.72
CA PHE A 203 2.43 7.23 4.65
C PHE A 203 3.03 5.99 3.97
N GLY A 204 2.59 5.66 2.76
CA GLY A 204 3.20 4.61 1.96
C GLY A 204 4.62 4.98 1.51
N GLY A 205 4.78 6.18 0.94
CA GLY A 205 6.05 6.68 0.40
C GLY A 205 6.31 6.31 -1.07
N LEU A 206 5.58 5.34 -1.64
CA LEU A 206 5.56 5.05 -3.09
C LEU A 206 4.22 5.44 -3.75
N GLY A 207 3.44 6.31 -3.10
CA GLY A 207 2.16 6.82 -3.59
C GLY A 207 1.02 5.80 -3.58
N ILE A 208 -0.07 6.16 -4.27
CA ILE A 208 -1.32 5.39 -4.34
C ILE A 208 -1.59 4.92 -5.76
N LEU A 209 -1.95 3.65 -5.86
CA LEU A 209 -2.68 3.08 -6.99
C LEU A 209 -4.15 2.96 -6.57
N LYS A 210 -5.05 3.75 -7.17
CA LYS A 210 -6.49 3.57 -6.94
C LYS A 210 -6.94 2.27 -7.60
N GLN A 211 -7.64 1.42 -6.86
CA GLN A 211 -8.16 0.15 -7.39
C GLN A 211 -9.10 0.39 -8.58
N SER A 212 -9.91 1.46 -8.56
CA SER A 212 -10.77 1.86 -9.67
C SER A 212 -10.01 2.18 -10.98
N VAL A 213 -8.74 2.61 -10.89
CA VAL A 213 -7.86 2.80 -12.06
C VAL A 213 -7.25 1.47 -12.48
N LEU A 214 -6.78 0.66 -11.53
CA LEU A 214 -6.22 -0.68 -11.81
C LEU A 214 -7.26 -1.58 -12.51
N ASN A 215 -8.52 -1.58 -12.03
CA ASN A 215 -9.65 -2.28 -12.64
C ASN A 215 -9.75 -1.96 -14.14
N LYS A 216 -9.79 -0.66 -14.50
CA LYS A 216 -9.91 -0.19 -15.89
C LYS A 216 -8.75 -0.64 -16.76
N ILE A 217 -7.50 -0.39 -16.32
CA ILE A 217 -6.31 -0.75 -17.13
C ILE A 217 -6.04 -2.25 -17.18
N SER A 218 -6.60 -3.05 -16.26
CA SER A 218 -6.47 -4.52 -16.25
C SER A 218 -7.37 -5.22 -17.26
N ASN A 219 -8.29 -4.51 -17.93
CA ASN A 219 -9.12 -5.11 -18.98
C ASN A 219 -8.24 -5.54 -20.16
N GLY A 220 -8.16 -6.85 -20.40
CA GLY A 220 -7.29 -7.46 -21.41
C GLY A 220 -5.79 -7.42 -21.09
N HIS A 221 -5.36 -6.88 -19.95
CA HIS A 221 -3.96 -6.70 -19.60
C HIS A 221 -3.63 -7.33 -18.25
N TRP A 222 -2.50 -8.05 -18.20
CA TRP A 222 -2.02 -8.67 -16.98
C TRP A 222 -1.05 -7.75 -16.24
N PHE A 223 -1.21 -7.68 -14.93
CA PHE A 223 -0.26 -7.09 -14.00
C PHE A 223 0.23 -8.17 -13.03
N MET A 224 1.44 -8.02 -12.51
CA MET A 224 2.01 -8.93 -11.51
C MET A 224 2.60 -8.11 -10.36
N PHE A 225 2.07 -8.28 -9.15
CA PHE A 225 2.65 -7.70 -7.95
C PHE A 225 3.88 -8.50 -7.53
N GLU A 226 5.02 -7.84 -7.38
CA GLU A 226 6.23 -8.45 -6.81
C GLU A 226 5.98 -8.91 -5.37
N GLU A 227 5.40 -8.02 -4.55
CA GLU A 227 4.90 -8.28 -3.22
C GLU A 227 3.57 -7.56 -3.00
N LEU A 228 2.57 -8.26 -2.48
CA LEU A 228 1.28 -7.70 -2.11
C LEU A 228 0.83 -8.22 -0.75
N VAL A 229 0.50 -7.31 0.17
CA VAL A 229 -0.09 -7.64 1.47
C VAL A 229 -1.58 -7.29 1.45
N MET A 230 -2.40 -8.22 1.91
CA MET A 230 -3.85 -8.05 2.12
C MET A 230 -4.24 -8.49 3.53
N GLY A 231 -5.31 -7.87 4.06
CA GLY A 231 -5.82 -8.10 5.40
C GLY A 231 -5.81 -6.81 6.24
N SER A 232 -6.14 -6.86 7.53
CA SER A 232 -6.48 -8.06 8.31
C SER A 232 -7.98 -8.28 8.54
N GLY A 233 -8.83 -7.47 7.90
CA GLY A 233 -10.26 -7.72 7.80
C GLY A 233 -11.12 -7.29 9.00
N THR A 234 -10.67 -7.57 10.23
CA THR A 234 -11.23 -6.93 11.43
C THR A 234 -10.66 -5.53 11.57
N LEU A 235 -11.16 -4.65 10.72
CA LEU A 235 -10.85 -3.22 10.74
C LEU A 235 -11.55 -2.60 11.98
N CYS A 236 -11.07 -1.46 12.50
CA CYS A 236 -11.33 -1.04 13.89
C CYS A 236 -12.80 -0.69 14.25
N GLN A 237 -13.67 -0.67 13.25
CA GLN A 237 -15.09 -0.33 13.33
C GLN A 237 -15.92 -1.03 14.43
N ARG A 238 -15.47 -2.17 14.98
CA ARG A 238 -16.14 -2.92 16.07
C ARG A 238 -15.17 -3.49 17.11
N CYS A 239 -14.23 -2.68 17.59
CA CYS A 239 -13.36 -3.04 18.72
C CYS A 239 -14.13 -3.16 20.05
N THR A 240 -14.91 -4.23 20.22
CA THR A 240 -15.51 -4.61 21.52
C THR A 240 -14.51 -5.32 22.43
N GLN A 241 -13.20 -5.04 22.28
CA GLN A 241 -12.18 -5.64 23.14
C GLN A 241 -12.29 -5.02 24.54
N PRO A 242 -12.30 -5.82 25.63
CA PRO A 242 -12.52 -5.31 26.99
C PRO A 242 -11.52 -4.26 27.47
N ASN A 243 -10.35 -4.19 26.84
CA ASN A 243 -9.27 -3.25 27.12
C ASN A 243 -9.32 -1.97 26.26
N LEU A 244 -10.33 -1.80 25.41
CA LEU A 244 -10.49 -0.69 24.47
C LEU A 244 -9.32 -0.50 23.48
N GLN A 245 -8.55 -1.56 23.20
CA GLN A 245 -7.40 -1.50 22.30
C GLN A 245 -7.78 -1.82 20.84
N LEU A 246 -7.02 -1.23 19.92
CA LEU A 246 -7.08 -1.57 18.50
C LEU A 246 -6.40 -2.93 18.26
N PRO A 247 -6.91 -3.80 17.36
CA PRO A 247 -6.23 -5.01 16.91
C PRO A 247 -4.79 -4.72 16.48
N GLY A 248 -3.85 -5.61 16.82
CA GLY A 248 -2.42 -5.36 16.56
C GLY A 248 -1.75 -4.32 17.48
N GLY A 249 -2.51 -3.52 18.23
CA GLY A 249 -2.03 -2.30 18.88
C GLY A 249 -0.96 -2.53 19.95
N VAL A 250 -1.15 -3.56 20.79
CA VAL A 250 -0.15 -4.02 21.77
C VAL A 250 0.61 -5.24 21.27
N GLU A 251 -0.08 -6.25 20.74
CA GLU A 251 0.54 -7.53 20.34
C GLU A 251 1.62 -7.38 19.25
N LEU A 252 1.53 -6.35 18.40
CA LEU A 252 2.52 -6.01 17.37
C LEU A 252 3.15 -4.62 17.56
N ASP A 253 2.90 -3.95 18.68
CA ASP A 253 3.25 -2.52 18.90
C ASP A 253 2.66 -1.58 17.81
N GLY A 254 1.55 -2.01 17.19
CA GLY A 254 1.01 -1.42 15.97
C GLY A 254 0.58 0.04 16.12
N SER A 255 0.03 0.42 17.28
CA SER A 255 -0.40 1.80 17.54
C SER A 255 0.79 2.78 17.57
N ARG A 256 1.93 2.35 18.13
CA ARG A 256 3.14 3.17 18.17
C ARG A 256 3.78 3.23 16.78
N LEU A 257 3.98 2.08 16.14
CA LEU A 257 4.56 2.02 14.79
C LEU A 257 3.75 2.79 13.75
N PHE A 258 2.42 2.82 13.87
CA PHE A 258 1.54 3.59 12.98
C PHE A 258 1.70 5.09 13.20
N ARG A 259 1.68 5.55 14.46
CA ARG A 259 1.94 6.96 14.82
C ARG A 259 3.31 7.42 14.32
N ASP A 260 4.34 6.60 14.49
CA ASP A 260 5.72 6.92 14.12
C ASP A 260 5.96 6.95 12.60
N ARG A 261 4.94 6.61 11.79
CA ARG A 261 4.97 6.60 10.32
C ARG A 261 4.12 7.70 9.67
N ILE A 262 3.32 8.44 10.45
CA ILE A 262 2.55 9.63 10.02
C ILE A 262 3.42 10.89 10.09
#